data_AF-A0A9W5TTB1-F1
#
_entry.id   AF-A0A9W5TTB1-F1
#
_cell.length_a   1.000
_cell.length_b   1.000
_cell.length_c   1.000
_cell.angle_alpha   90.00
_cell.angle_beta   90.00
_cell.angle_gamma   90.00
#
_symmetry.space_group_name_H-M   'P 1'
#
loop_
_entity.id
_entity.type
_entity.pdbx_description
1 polymer ?
#
loop_
_entity_poly.entity_id
_entity_poly.type
_entity_poly.pdbx_seq_one_letter_code
_entity_poly.pdbx_strand_id
1 'polypeptide(L)' 'MSIRSLTDLIVALDRDTAAKLCRLGAPADRIRLLRSFDAGAATMDVANPYGGTPVAFEATHTLIGAALPGVHGWVAAAR' A
#
# COMPACT_ATOMS: atom_id res chain seq x y z
N MET A 1 -20.13 -14.39 11.90
CA MET A 1 -20.57 -13.80 10.62
C MET A 1 -19.34 -13.63 9.75
N SER A 2 -19.04 -14.60 8.87
CA SER A 2 -17.85 -14.54 8.01
C SER A 2 -18.27 -14.02 6.66
N ILE A 3 -18.02 -12.73 6.40
CA ILE A 3 -18.05 -12.23 5.03
C ILE A 3 -16.83 -12.84 4.35
N ARG A 4 -17.04 -13.68 3.33
CA ARG A 4 -15.93 -14.11 2.47
C ARG A 4 -15.50 -12.84 1.72
N SER A 5 -14.51 -12.14 2.24
CA SER A 5 -13.89 -11.03 1.52
C SER A 5 -13.19 -11.61 0.28
N LEU A 6 -13.69 -11.24 -0.90
CA LEU A 6 -13.09 -11.52 -2.21
C LEU A 6 -11.79 -10.73 -2.44
N THR A 7 -11.28 -10.03 -1.43
CA THR A 7 -10.06 -9.25 -1.58
C THR A 7 -8.85 -10.17 -1.46
N ASP A 8 -8.18 -10.37 -2.59
CA ASP A 8 -6.93 -11.15 -2.69
C ASP A 8 -5.71 -10.37 -2.17
N LEU A 9 -5.77 -9.04 -2.22
CA LEU A 9 -4.71 -8.14 -1.76
C LEU A 9 -5.28 -6.84 -1.21
N ILE A 10 -4.82 -6.46 -0.02
CA ILE A 10 -5.07 -5.16 0.61
C ILE A 10 -3.74 -4.39 0.60
N VAL A 11 -3.71 -3.28 -0.13
CA VAL A 11 -2.52 -2.43 -0.23
C VAL A 11 -2.64 -1.29 0.79
N ALA A 12 -1.79 -1.32 1.83
CA ALA A 12 -1.70 -0.26 2.82
C ALA A 12 -0.63 0.77 2.42
N LEU A 13 -0.89 2.05 2.68
CA LEU A 13 0.06 3.12 2.33
C LEU A 13 1.17 3.29 3.37
N ASP A 14 0.90 2.91 4.61
CA ASP A 14 1.84 2.98 5.71
C ASP A 14 1.61 1.84 6.72
N ARG A 15 2.57 1.68 7.63
CA ARG A 15 2.53 0.67 8.70
C ARG A 15 1.38 0.87 9.68
N ASP A 16 0.97 2.10 9.95
CA ASP A 16 -0.12 2.39 10.88
C ASP A 16 -1.47 1.92 10.32
N THR A 17 -1.69 2.16 9.04
CA THR A 17 -2.84 1.68 8.26
C THR A 17 -2.85 0.17 8.21
N ALA A 18 -1.71 -0.47 7.90
CA ALA A 18 -1.59 -1.93 7.91
C ALA A 18 -1.95 -2.51 9.29
N ALA A 19 -1.39 -1.95 10.37
CA ALA A 19 -1.67 -2.38 11.74
C ALA A 19 -3.14 -2.14 12.12
N LYS A 20 -3.77 -1.05 11.65
CA LYS A 20 -5.20 -0.78 11.86
C LYS A 20 -6.07 -1.81 11.14
N LEU A 21 -5.75 -2.15 9.90
CA LEU A 21 -6.47 -3.17 9.13
C LEU A 21 -6.38 -4.55 9.80
N CYS A 22 -5.19 -4.96 10.26
CA CYS A 22 -5.02 -6.19 11.03
C CYS A 22 -5.91 -6.20 12.29
N ARG A 23 -5.94 -5.09 13.04
CA ARG A 23 -6.79 -4.95 14.24
C ARG A 23 -8.29 -5.03 13.94
N LEU A 24 -8.69 -4.65 12.73
CA LEU A 24 -10.07 -4.75 12.24
C LEU A 24 -10.42 -6.14 11.67
N GLY A 25 -9.49 -7.09 11.70
CA GLY A 25 -9.73 -8.49 11.28
C GLY A 25 -9.38 -8.79 9.83
N ALA A 26 -8.69 -7.89 9.12
CA ALA A 26 -8.17 -8.20 7.80
C ALA A 26 -7.05 -9.28 7.90
N PRO A 27 -7.03 -10.30 7.02
CA PRO A 27 -6.01 -11.33 7.03
C PRO A 27 -4.62 -10.72 6.78
N ALA A 28 -3.68 -10.96 7.71
CA ALA A 28 -2.35 -10.34 7.67
C ALA A 28 -1.54 -10.75 6.44
N ASP A 29 -1.73 -11.98 5.96
CA ASP A 29 -1.14 -12.53 4.73
C ASP A 29 -1.62 -11.83 3.46
N ARG A 30 -2.75 -11.11 3.53
CA ARG A 30 -3.30 -10.32 2.42
C ARG A 30 -2.96 -8.85 2.48
N ILE A 31 -2.34 -8.36 3.56
CA ILE A 31 -1.95 -6.96 3.70
C ILE A 31 -0.50 -6.79 3.25
N ARG A 32 -0.26 -5.86 2.32
CA ARG A 32 1.10 -5.48 1.92
C ARG A 32 1.23 -3.96 1.85
N LEU A 33 2.40 -3.45 2.20
CA LEU A 33 2.71 -2.02 2.04
C LEU A 33 2.91 -1.70 0.56
N LEU A 34 2.36 -0.58 0.09
CA LEU A 34 2.51 -0.15 -1.31
C LEU A 34 3.98 -0.08 -1.72
N ARG A 35 4.83 0.52 -0.88
CA ARG A 35 6.26 0.68 -1.18
C ARG A 35 7.05 -0.63 -1.15
N SER A 36 6.47 -1.74 -0.67
CA SER A 36 7.10 -3.07 -0.82
C SER A 36 7.13 -3.55 -2.27
N PHE A 37 6.38 -2.90 -3.18
CA PHE A 37 6.43 -3.16 -4.62
C PHE A 37 7.45 -2.29 -5.36
N ASP A 38 8.06 -1.31 -4.69
CA ASP A 38 9.10 -0.45 -5.22
C ASP A 38 10.47 -1.00 -4.79
N ALA A 39 11.20 -1.61 -5.72
CA ALA A 39 12.52 -2.19 -5.45
C ALA A 39 13.58 -1.13 -5.08
N GLY A 40 13.35 0.14 -5.40
CA GLY A 40 14.21 1.28 -5.05
C GLY A 40 13.75 2.04 -3.81
N ALA A 41 12.75 1.52 -3.07
CA ALA A 41 12.18 2.24 -1.96
C ALA A 41 13.15 2.46 -0.80
N ALA A 42 13.55 3.71 -0.57
CA ALA A 42 14.30 4.11 0.61
C ALA A 42 13.46 4.04 1.91
N THR A 43 12.14 4.16 1.79
CA THR A 43 11.19 4.08 2.92
C THR A 43 9.98 3.24 2.54
N MET A 44 9.41 2.54 3.52
CA MET A 44 8.23 1.68 3.31
C MET A 44 6.89 2.42 3.44
N ASP A 45 6.90 3.57 4.13
CA ASP A 45 5.68 4.36 4.32
C ASP A 45 5.56 5.42 3.24
N VAL A 46 4.33 5.64 2.76
CA VAL A 46 3.95 6.78 1.95
C VAL A 46 3.49 7.89 2.90
N ALA A 47 4.17 9.03 2.88
CA ALA A 47 3.78 10.16 3.72
C ALA A 47 2.38 10.65 3.35
N ASN A 48 1.56 10.93 4.38
CA ASN A 48 0.26 11.57 4.22
C ASN A 48 0.46 13.08 3.93
N PRO A 49 0.06 13.59 2.75
CA PRO A 49 0.30 14.97 2.39
C PRO A 49 -0.75 15.93 2.99
N TYR A 50 -1.77 15.42 3.68
CA TYR A 50 -2.85 16.25 4.23
C TYR A 50 -2.33 17.26 5.25
N GLY A 51 -2.69 18.53 5.07
CA GLY A 51 -2.16 19.66 5.85
C GLY A 51 -0.77 20.13 5.42
N GLY A 52 -0.18 19.49 4.40
CA GLY A 52 1.10 19.86 3.81
C GLY A 52 1.00 20.86 2.66
N THR A 53 2.13 21.08 2.00
CA THR A 53 2.27 21.95 0.82
C THR A 53 1.98 21.18 -0.48
N PRO A 54 1.78 21.85 -1.63
CA PRO A 54 1.69 21.17 -2.93
C PRO A 54 2.86 20.21 -3.22
N VAL A 55 4.07 20.57 -2.78
CA VAL A 55 5.27 19.72 -2.91
C VAL A 55 5.11 18.41 -2.13
N ALA A 56 4.42 18.41 -1.00
CA ALA A 56 4.14 17.18 -0.25
C ALA A 56 3.22 16.24 -1.06
N PHE A 57 2.22 16.79 -1.76
CA PHE A 57 1.36 16.00 -2.64
C PHE A 57 2.13 15.43 -3.84
N GLU A 58 3.02 16.20 -4.45
CA GLU A 58 3.89 15.74 -5.54
C GLU A 58 4.85 14.64 -5.08
N ALA A 59 5.42 14.77 -3.88
CA ALA A 59 6.23 13.74 -3.26
C ALA A 59 5.41 12.45 -3.06
N THR A 60 4.24 12.52 -2.43
CA THR A 60 3.34 11.37 -2.26
C THR A 60 2.97 10.74 -3.61
N HIS A 61 2.62 11.54 -4.62
CA HIS A 61 2.32 11.05 -5.96
C HIS A 61 3.52 10.30 -6.58
N THR A 62 4.73 10.84 -6.45
CA THR A 62 5.97 10.21 -6.93
C THR A 62 6.21 8.86 -6.26
N LEU A 63 6.03 8.78 -4.93
CA LEU A 63 6.19 7.53 -4.19
C LEU A 63 5.16 6.46 -4.60
N ILE A 64 3.91 6.86 -4.85
CA ILE A 64 2.88 5.96 -5.36
C ILE A 64 3.27 5.47 -6.76
N GLY A 65 3.62 6.40 -7.66
CA GLY A 65 4.00 6.09 -9.04
C GLY A 65 5.17 5.10 -9.14
N ALA A 66 6.19 5.27 -8.29
CA ALA A 66 7.35 4.36 -8.24
C ALA A 66 7.00 2.90 -7.90
N ALA A 67 5.94 2.68 -7.12
CA ALA A 67 5.50 1.34 -6.71
C ALA A 67 4.58 0.65 -7.73
N LEU A 68 3.89 1.40 -8.59
CA LEU A 68 2.88 0.84 -9.51
C LEU A 68 3.43 -0.23 -10.47
N PRO A 69 4.66 -0.13 -11.03
CA PRO A 69 5.22 -1.20 -11.86
C PRO A 69 5.26 -2.57 -11.15
N GLY A 70 5.64 -2.60 -9.87
CA GLY A 70 5.67 -3.82 -9.08
C GLY A 70 4.27 -4.35 -8.75
N VAL A 71 3.31 -3.46 -8.52
CA VAL A 71 1.89 -3.84 -8.34
C VAL A 71 1.35 -4.49 -9.62
N HIS A 72 1.60 -3.89 -10.78
CA HIS A 72 1.20 -4.46 -12.08
C HIS A 72 1.83 -5.84 -12.31
N GLY A 73 3.13 -5.99 -12.02
CA GLY A 73 3.83 -7.27 -12.13
C GLY A 73 3.22 -8.35 -11.24
N TRP A 74 2.87 -8.00 -10.00
CA TRP A 74 2.22 -8.94 -9.08
C TRP A 74 0.84 -9.37 -9.56
N VAL A 75 0.00 -8.43 -10.01
CA VAL A 75 -1.36 -8.73 -10.52
C VAL A 75 -1.28 -9.58 -11.79
N ALA A 76 -0.31 -9.31 -12.68
CA ALA A 76 -0.12 -10.09 -13.90
C ALA A 76 0.31 -11.54 -13.60
N ALA A 77 1.11 -11.76 -12.56
CA ALA A 77 1.58 -13.07 -12.13
C ALA A 77 0.56 -13.87 -11.30
N ALA A 78 -0.43 -13.20 -10.70
CA ALA A 78 -1.48 -13.84 -9.89
C ALA A 78 -2.62 -14.45 -10.73
N ARG A 79 -2.47 -14.45 -12.07
CA ARG A 79 -3.42 -15.07 -13.01
C ARG A 79 -3.14 -16.55 -13.22
#